data_AF-A0A1Y0G542-F1
#
_entry.id   AF-A0A1Y0G542-F1
#
_cell.length_a   1.000
_cell.length_b   1.000
_cell.length_c   1.000
_cell.angle_alpha   90.00
_cell.angle_beta   90.00
_cell.angle_gamma   90.00
#
_symmetry.space_group_name_H-M   'P 1'
#
loop_
_entity.id
_entity.type
_entity.pdbx_description
1 polymer ?
#
loop_
_entity_poly.entity_id
_entity_poly.type
_entity_poly.pdbx_seq_one_letter_code
_entity_poly.pdbx_strand_id
1 'polypeptide(L)' 'MRKAESDIAMLRGALVGLIGADSEQELRQMEATMRVLPAPEADKAVSINAIHALLATMPPNTY' A
#
# COMPACT_ATOMS: atom_id res chain seq x y z
N MET A 1 3.37 21.91 6.65
CA MET A 1 2.48 20.90 6.03
C MET A 1 1.04 21.37 6.13
N ARG A 2 0.29 21.29 5.04
CA ARG A 2 -1.17 21.44 5.09
C ARG A 2 -1.76 20.23 5.81
N LYS A 3 -2.88 20.40 6.53
CA LYS A 3 -3.55 19.32 7.29
C LYS A 3 -3.70 18.02 6.49
N ALA A 4 -4.10 18.14 5.21
CA ALA A 4 -4.25 17.01 4.30
C ALA A 4 -2.95 16.20 4.07
N GLU A 5 -1.78 16.84 4.02
CA GLU A 5 -0.49 16.13 3.83
C GLU A 5 -0.14 15.31 5.07
N SER A 6 -0.42 15.85 6.27
CA SER A 6 -0.24 15.15 7.54
C SER A 6 -1.20 13.96 7.66
N ASP A 7 -2.47 14.14 7.26
CA ASP A 7 -3.46 13.06 7.28
C ASP A 7 -3.08 11.95 6.29
N ILE A 8 -2.58 12.30 5.08
CA ILE A 8 -2.05 11.34 4.10
C ILE A 8 -0.85 10.58 4.67
N ALA A 9 0.09 11.27 5.33
CA ALA A 9 1.25 10.62 5.95
C ALA A 9 0.83 9.65 7.07
N MET A 10 -0.14 10.03 7.90
CA MET A 10 -0.69 9.16 8.95
C MET A 10 -1.38 7.92 8.35
N LEU A 11 -2.23 8.10 7.35
CA LEU A 11 -2.93 7.00 6.69
C LEU A 11 -1.96 6.05 5.97
N ARG A 12 -0.94 6.59 5.30
CA ARG A 12 0.13 5.80 4.71
C ARG A 12 0.84 4.96 5.77
N GLY A 13 1.20 5.55 6.91
CA GLY A 13 1.82 4.82 8.01
C GLY A 13 0.95 3.66 8.53
N ALA A 14 -0.36 3.88 8.69
CA ALA A 14 -1.29 2.83 9.09
C ALA A 14 -1.38 1.69 8.05
N LEU A 15 -1.41 2.03 6.75
CA LEU A 15 -1.46 1.05 5.67
C LEU A 15 -0.16 0.25 5.55
N VAL A 16 1.01 0.90 5.71
CA VAL A 16 2.30 0.22 5.79
C VAL A 16 2.31 -0.77 6.96
N GLY A 17 1.80 -0.39 8.13
CA GLY A 17 1.71 -1.30 9.28
C GLY A 17 0.78 -2.49 9.05
N LEU A 18 -0.32 -2.31 8.30
CA LEU A 18 -1.26 -3.38 7.96
C LEU A 18 -0.70 -4.35 6.92
N ILE A 19 -0.04 -3.83 5.89
CA ILE A 19 0.48 -4.60 4.76
C ILE A 19 1.86 -5.21 5.09
N GLY A 20 2.69 -4.49 5.84
CA GLY A 20 4.05 -4.90 6.18
C GLY A 20 5.11 -4.57 5.13
N ALA A 21 4.80 -3.68 4.18
CA ALA A 21 5.72 -3.22 3.13
C ALA A 21 5.59 -1.71 2.89
N ASP A 22 6.70 -1.04 2.58
CA ASP A 22 6.76 0.41 2.37
C ASP A 22 7.43 0.85 1.06
N SER A 23 8.19 -0.06 0.41
CA SER A 23 8.87 0.20 -0.85
C SER A 23 8.02 -0.16 -2.08
N GLU A 24 8.24 0.53 -3.19
CA GLU A 24 7.50 0.27 -4.43
C GLU A 24 7.66 -1.19 -4.89
N GLN A 25 8.90 -1.69 -4.80
CA GLN A 25 9.24 -3.05 -5.22
C GLN A 25 8.52 -4.10 -4.38
N GLU A 26 8.56 -3.98 -3.05
CA GLU A 26 7.88 -4.91 -2.15
C GLU A 26 6.37 -4.86 -2.35
N LEU A 27 5.79 -3.66 -2.48
CA LEU A 27 4.36 -3.50 -2.73
C LEU A 27 3.92 -4.19 -4.03
N ARG A 28 4.68 -4.03 -5.12
CA ARG A 28 4.39 -4.71 -6.39
C ARG A 28 4.55 -6.23 -6.29
N GLN A 29 5.55 -6.71 -5.56
CA GLN A 29 5.71 -8.14 -5.29
C GLN A 29 4.54 -8.69 -4.48
N MET A 30 4.13 -7.99 -3.42
CA MET A 30 2.98 -8.35 -2.59
C MET A 30 1.68 -8.40 -3.39
N GLU A 31 1.46 -7.46 -4.32
CA GLU A 31 0.29 -7.51 -5.19
C GLU A 31 0.29 -8.78 -6.05
N ALA A 32 1.43 -9.10 -6.66
CA ALA A 32 1.57 -10.32 -7.48
C ALA A 32 1.32 -11.58 -6.64
N THR A 33 1.88 -11.65 -5.43
CA THR A 33 1.65 -12.75 -4.50
C THR A 33 0.18 -12.84 -4.09
N MET A 34 -0.46 -11.72 -3.76
CA MET A 34 -1.87 -11.70 -3.33
C MET A 34 -2.81 -12.19 -4.44
N ARG A 35 -2.51 -11.91 -5.71
CA ARG A 35 -3.32 -12.37 -6.85
C ARG A 35 -3.33 -13.88 -7.02
N VAL A 36 -2.20 -14.54 -6.72
CA VAL A 36 -2.04 -16.00 -6.87
C VAL A 36 -2.31 -16.78 -5.58
N LEU A 37 -2.41 -16.09 -4.44
CA LEU A 37 -2.70 -16.71 -3.16
C LEU A 37 -4.12 -17.32 -3.17
N PRO A 38 -4.28 -18.58 -2.71
CA PRO A 38 -5.59 -19.17 -2.50
C PRO A 38 -6.20 -18.60 -1.21
N ALA A 39 -6.80 -17.42 -1.31
CA ALA A 39 -7.51 -16.73 -0.24
C ALA A 39 -8.88 -16.26 -0.75
N PRO A 40 -9.84 -15.95 0.15
CA PRO A 40 -11.12 -15.37 -0.25
C PRO A 40 -10.92 -14.11 -1.11
N GLU A 41 -11.68 -13.99 -2.19
CA GLU A 41 -11.57 -12.86 -3.12
C GLU A 41 -11.79 -11.50 -2.42
N ALA A 42 -12.63 -11.45 -1.38
CA ALA A 42 -12.83 -10.25 -0.57
C ALA A 42 -11.54 -9.79 0.13
N ASP A 43 -10.80 -10.73 0.74
CA ASP A 43 -9.56 -10.42 1.46
C ASP A 43 -8.45 -10.01 0.49
N LYS A 44 -8.39 -10.67 -0.68
CA LYS A 44 -7.48 -10.32 -1.77
C LYS A 44 -7.77 -8.90 -2.26
N ALA A 45 -9.04 -8.57 -2.52
CA ALA A 45 -9.45 -7.26 -3.00
C ALA A 45 -9.08 -6.15 -2.00
N VAL A 46 -9.33 -6.36 -0.71
CA VAL A 46 -8.95 -5.38 0.34
C VAL A 46 -7.44 -5.15 0.36
N SER A 47 -6.66 -6.22 0.32
CA SER A 47 -5.20 -6.14 0.35
C SER A 47 -4.63 -5.46 -0.90
N ILE A 48 -5.15 -5.80 -2.08
CA ILE A 48 -4.75 -5.17 -3.36
C ILE A 48 -5.09 -3.68 -3.36
N ASN A 49 -6.28 -3.30 -2.87
CA ASN A 49 -6.67 -1.89 -2.78
C ASN A 49 -5.75 -1.09 -1.83
N ALA A 50 -5.36 -1.68 -0.71
CA ALA A 50 -4.40 -1.07 0.21
C ALA A 50 -3.03 -0.88 -0.44
N ILE A 51 -2.54 -1.88 -1.19
CA ILE A 51 -1.30 -1.78 -1.95
C ILE A 51 -1.38 -0.67 -3.01
N HIS A 52 -2.48 -0.57 -3.75
CA HIS A 52 -2.70 0.50 -4.72
C HIS A 52 -2.71 1.89 -4.06
N ALA A 53 -3.32 2.03 -2.88
CA ALA A 53 -3.29 3.28 -2.11
C ALA A 53 -1.86 3.62 -1.65
N LEU A 54 -1.07 2.64 -1.23
CA LEU A 54 0.33 2.84 -0.89
C LEU A 54 1.16 3.26 -2.11
N LEU A 55 0.97 2.64 -3.27
CA LEU A 55 1.65 3.04 -4.51
C LEU A 55 1.29 4.47 -4.94
N ALA A 56 0.01 4.85 -4.86
CA ALA A 56 -0.47 6.18 -5.24
C ALA A 56 0.01 7.30 -4.30
N THR A 57 0.33 6.97 -3.05
CA THR A 57 0.78 7.93 -2.03
C THR A 57 2.29 7.89 -1.80
N MET A 58 3.04 7.22 -2.69
CA MET A 58 4.49 7.21 -2.58
C MET A 58 5.06 8.62 -2.77
N PRO A 59 6.03 9.03 -1.95
CA PRO A 59 6.78 10.23 -2.24
C PRO A 59 7.45 10.08 -3.61
N PRO A 60 7.50 11.13 -4.44
CA PRO A 60 8.18 11.07 -5.72
C PRO A 60 9.62 10.62 -5.48
N ASN A 61 10.08 9.65 -6.27
CA ASN A 61 11.47 9.22 -6.28
C ASN A 61 12.34 10.42 -6.70
N THR A 62 12.80 11.20 -5.74
CA THR A 62 13.81 12.23 -5.94
C THR A 62 15.17 11.53 -5.99
N TYR A 63 15.57 11.11 -7.19
CA TYR A 63 16.96 10.77 -7.52
C TYR A 63 17.69 12.03 -8.00
#